data_AF-A0A0K2RIV5-F1
#
_entry.id   AF-A0A0K2RIV5-F1
#
_cell.length_a   1.000
_cell.length_b   1.000
_cell.length_c   1.000
_cell.angle_alpha   90.00
_cell.angle_beta   90.00
_cell.angle_gamma   90.00
#
_symmetry.space_group_name_H-M   'P 1'
#
loop_
_entity.id
_entity.type
_entity.pdbx_description
1 polymer ?
#
loop_
_entity_poly.entity_id
_entity_poly.type
_entity_poly.pdbx_seq_one_letter_code
_entity_poly.pdbx_strand_id
1 'polypeptide(L)'
;MADGTRVQVEPILVGRNEAKIRELAELHKVSEWSTDLDAVINDPTVDVVFDASMTSLRAATLKKAMRAGKHIFTEKPTAETLEEAIELARIGKESGVTAGVVHDKLYLPGLVKLRRLVDEGFFGRILSIRGEFGYWVFEGDVQAAQRPSWNYRKEDGGGMTTDMFCHWNYVLEGIIGKVKSVNAKTATHIPTRWDEQGKEYKATADDASYGIFELETPGGDDVVGQINSSWAVRVYRDELVEFQIDGTHGSAVAGLNKCVAQQRAHTPSPSGTRTCPLRSPSAASGRKFPRTPIWTTASSCNGKNSCATSSPAGSTASACFPPPAACSSQNSACSPRPSAAPSTSRRSCSDDFPPPSKPRRRDPPLQGAAGNVVGQADVALDLTACLRRGARDPRSNGRQHPGCPARLDWDATMAYRHELWSYGLGVADAMDTAQRGMGLDWAATQQLIKRTGVEATSVVASGNTATAGKTVRDLVSCGAGTDQLDLDSVPEGPPESRPCWTPTASRSPS
;
A
#
# COMPACT_ATOMS: atom_id res chain seq x y z
N MET A 1 16.55 12.80 14.28
CA MET A 1 17.11 11.68 15.04
C MET A 1 16.15 11.32 16.16
N ALA A 2 16.43 10.28 16.96
CA ALA A 2 15.52 9.78 17.99
C ALA A 2 15.17 10.82 19.09
N ASP A 3 16.00 11.84 19.24
CA ASP A 3 15.84 13.00 20.13
C ASP A 3 15.04 14.17 19.50
N GLY A 4 14.52 13.99 18.28
CA GLY A 4 13.79 15.04 17.55
C GLY A 4 14.67 16.05 16.81
N THR A 5 16.00 15.98 16.94
CA THR A 5 16.92 16.82 16.16
C THR A 5 16.79 16.52 14.66
N ARG A 6 17.08 17.50 13.80
CA ARG A 6 17.04 17.33 12.35
C ARG A 6 18.42 17.61 11.77
N VAL A 7 18.82 16.80 10.79
CA VAL A 7 20.01 17.07 9.99
C VAL A 7 19.54 17.84 8.76
N GLN A 8 20.15 18.98 8.51
CA GLN A 8 19.97 19.69 7.24
C GLN A 8 21.01 19.15 6.27
N VAL A 9 20.56 18.74 5.09
CA VAL A 9 21.47 18.36 4.00
C VAL A 9 21.80 19.62 3.21
N GLU A 10 23.08 19.79 2.88
CA GLU A 10 23.60 20.83 2.00
C GLU A 10 23.86 20.18 0.62
N PRO A 11 22.92 20.28 -0.34
CA PRO A 11 23.07 19.59 -1.60
C PRO A 11 24.06 20.32 -2.51
N ILE A 12 24.91 19.56 -3.20
CA ILE A 12 25.68 20.01 -4.35
C ILE A 12 25.06 19.37 -5.59
N LEU A 13 24.54 20.17 -6.51
CA LEU A 13 23.92 19.64 -7.73
C LEU A 13 24.99 19.36 -8.79
N VAL A 14 25.06 18.13 -9.30
CA VAL A 14 26.01 17.75 -10.35
C VAL A 14 25.27 17.41 -11.64
N GLY A 15 25.66 18.04 -12.74
CA GLY A 15 25.02 17.84 -14.04
C GLY A 15 25.96 18.09 -15.22
N ARG A 16 25.61 17.56 -16.40
CA ARG A 16 26.45 17.66 -17.60
C ARG A 16 26.38 19.01 -18.32
N ASN A 17 25.33 19.79 -18.07
CA ASN A 17 25.08 21.07 -18.76
C ASN A 17 25.02 22.19 -17.72
N GLU A 18 26.01 23.08 -17.80
CA GLU A 18 26.19 24.20 -16.87
C GLU A 18 24.96 25.10 -16.78
N ALA A 19 24.38 25.48 -17.92
CA ALA A 19 23.23 26.38 -17.95
C ALA A 19 22.01 25.74 -17.24
N LYS A 20 21.73 24.47 -17.53
CA LYS A 20 20.60 23.75 -16.92
C LYS A 20 20.77 23.49 -15.43
N ILE A 21 21.98 23.14 -14.99
CA ILE A 21 22.22 22.85 -13.57
C ILE A 21 22.21 24.13 -12.74
N ARG A 22 22.72 25.24 -13.29
CA ARG A 22 22.63 26.58 -12.67
C ARG A 22 21.19 27.03 -12.52
N GLU A 23 20.38 26.92 -13.58
CA GLU A 23 18.95 27.24 -13.53
C GLU A 23 18.22 26.42 -12.45
N LEU A 24 18.51 25.12 -12.37
CA LEU A 24 17.93 24.24 -11.35
C LEU A 24 18.37 24.63 -9.93
N ALA A 25 19.65 24.98 -9.74
CA ALA A 25 20.19 25.44 -8.48
C ALA A 25 19.51 26.75 -8.02
N GLU A 26 19.36 27.72 -8.92
CA GLU A 26 18.67 28.98 -8.66
C GLU A 26 17.19 28.76 -8.30
N LEU A 27 16.49 27.92 -9.07
CA LEU A 27 15.08 27.59 -8.84
C LEU A 27 14.84 26.98 -7.45
N HIS A 28 15.74 26.09 -7.01
CA HIS A 28 15.62 25.39 -5.74
C HIS A 28 16.43 26.02 -4.60
N LYS A 29 17.06 27.19 -4.83
CA LYS A 29 17.89 27.91 -3.86
C LYS A 29 19.03 27.04 -3.29
N VAL A 30 19.65 26.24 -4.16
CA VAL A 30 20.84 25.47 -3.84
C VAL A 30 22.06 26.33 -4.13
N SER A 31 22.92 26.52 -3.13
CA SER A 31 24.11 27.39 -3.22
C SER A 31 25.20 26.83 -4.13
N GLU A 32 25.28 25.50 -4.25
CA GLU A 32 26.40 24.82 -4.89
C GLU A 32 25.96 23.91 -6.03
N TRP A 33 26.66 24.02 -7.15
CA TRP A 33 26.51 23.14 -8.30
C TRP A 33 27.85 22.97 -9.01
N SER A 34 28.01 21.85 -9.72
CA SER A 34 29.22 21.54 -10.46
C SER A 34 28.90 20.77 -11.75
N THR A 35 29.80 20.85 -12.72
CA THR A 35 29.83 19.99 -13.91
C THR A 35 30.93 18.93 -13.84
N ASP A 36 31.79 19.00 -12.81
CA ASP A 36 32.89 18.07 -12.56
C ASP A 36 32.53 17.14 -11.40
N LEU A 37 32.10 15.92 -11.74
CA LEU A 37 31.74 14.88 -10.78
C LEU A 37 32.96 14.35 -10.02
N ASP A 38 34.12 14.22 -10.67
CA ASP A 38 35.30 13.63 -10.05
C ASP A 38 35.88 14.60 -9.01
N ALA A 39 35.82 15.92 -9.25
CA ALA A 39 36.17 16.92 -8.24
C ALA A 39 35.27 16.82 -6.99
N VAL A 40 33.95 16.73 -7.17
CA VAL A 40 32.98 16.64 -6.06
C VAL A 40 33.17 15.35 -5.25
N ILE A 41 33.42 14.22 -5.93
CA ILE A 41 33.69 12.94 -5.24
C ILE A 41 34.97 13.00 -4.40
N ASN A 42 35.99 13.73 -4.85
CA ASN A 42 37.26 13.84 -4.16
C ASN A 42 37.30 14.96 -3.10
N ASP A 43 36.28 15.80 -3.02
CA ASP A 43 36.19 16.87 -2.03
C ASP A 43 36.03 16.26 -0.62
N PRO A 44 36.93 16.54 0.34
CA PRO A 44 36.84 16.00 1.69
C PRO A 44 35.62 16.48 2.49
N THR A 45 34.95 17.56 2.07
CA THR A 45 33.76 18.11 2.73
C THR A 45 32.46 17.39 2.38
N VAL A 46 32.47 16.58 1.31
CA VAL A 46 31.29 15.82 0.87
C VAL A 46 31.20 14.48 1.61
N ASP A 47 30.10 14.23 2.31
CA ASP A 47 29.90 12.98 3.06
C ASP A 47 29.20 11.88 2.23
N VAL A 48 28.21 12.26 1.43
CA VAL A 48 27.27 11.36 0.75
C VAL A 48 27.19 11.67 -0.73
N VAL A 49 27.24 10.64 -1.58
CA VAL A 49 26.96 10.72 -3.01
C VAL A 49 25.60 10.09 -3.29
N PHE A 50 24.67 10.88 -3.83
CA PHE A 50 23.39 10.40 -4.35
C PHE A 50 23.43 10.30 -5.89
N ASP A 51 23.32 9.09 -6.44
CA ASP A 51 23.25 8.89 -7.90
C ASP A 51 21.82 8.58 -8.36
N ALA A 52 21.29 9.48 -9.20
CA ALA A 52 20.06 9.30 -9.99
C ALA A 52 20.33 9.45 -11.50
N SER A 53 21.55 9.12 -11.94
CA SER A 53 21.97 9.29 -13.34
C SER A 53 21.50 8.12 -14.23
N MET A 54 22.07 7.96 -15.42
CA MET A 54 21.77 6.78 -16.25
C MET A 54 22.38 5.53 -15.63
N THR A 55 21.66 4.41 -15.65
CA THR A 55 22.11 3.14 -15.06
C THR A 55 23.47 2.68 -15.57
N SER A 56 23.77 2.87 -16.86
CA SER A 56 25.06 2.54 -17.47
C SER A 56 26.27 3.26 -16.85
N LEU A 57 26.06 4.45 -16.28
CA LEU A 57 27.11 5.25 -15.64
C LEU A 57 27.20 5.02 -14.13
N ARG A 58 26.14 4.47 -13.54
CA ARG A 58 25.97 4.34 -12.09
C ARG A 58 27.06 3.47 -11.48
N ALA A 59 27.27 2.27 -11.99
CA ALA A 59 28.22 1.34 -11.38
C ALA A 59 29.64 1.91 -11.30
N ALA A 60 30.10 2.61 -12.36
CA ALA A 60 31.39 3.28 -12.35
C ALA A 60 31.46 4.43 -11.33
N THR A 61 30.41 5.25 -11.26
CA THR A 61 30.29 6.37 -10.32
C THR A 61 30.30 5.88 -8.87
N LEU A 62 29.49 4.86 -8.56
CA LEU A 62 29.42 4.28 -7.22
C LEU A 62 30.75 3.66 -6.79
N LYS A 63 31.44 2.94 -7.68
CA LYS A 63 32.78 2.38 -7.41
C LYS A 63 33.77 3.47 -7.03
N LYS A 64 33.77 4.61 -7.75
CA LYS A 64 34.65 5.75 -7.46
C LYS A 64 34.33 6.36 -6.10
N ALA A 65 33.05 6.65 -5.85
CA ALA A 65 32.60 7.28 -4.61
C ALA A 65 32.87 6.40 -3.38
N MET A 66 32.58 5.10 -3.44
CA MET A 66 32.87 4.16 -2.34
C MET A 66 34.36 4.08 -2.03
N ARG A 67 35.22 4.05 -3.07
CA ARG A 67 36.69 4.02 -2.90
C ARG A 67 37.26 5.32 -2.33
N ALA A 68 36.58 6.45 -2.58
CA ALA A 68 36.88 7.73 -1.95
C ALA A 68 36.33 7.85 -0.51
N GLY A 69 35.72 6.78 0.04
CA GLY A 69 35.19 6.75 1.39
C GLY A 69 33.83 7.44 1.54
N LYS A 70 33.14 7.76 0.43
CA LYS A 70 31.84 8.43 0.47
C LYS A 70 30.72 7.43 0.74
N HIS A 71 29.77 7.82 1.59
CA HIS A 71 28.52 7.08 1.75
C HIS A 71 27.67 7.20 0.48
N ILE A 72 26.88 6.17 0.18
CA ILE A 72 26.16 6.07 -1.08
C ILE A 72 24.66 5.98 -0.84
N PHE A 73 23.90 6.74 -1.62
CA PHE A 73 22.48 6.49 -1.85
C PHE A 73 22.23 6.48 -3.36
N THR A 74 21.41 5.57 -3.90
CA THR A 74 21.28 5.47 -5.36
C THR A 74 19.91 5.01 -5.82
N GLU A 75 19.50 5.51 -6.98
CA GLU A 75 18.37 4.98 -7.74
C GLU A 75 18.60 3.54 -8.21
N LYS A 76 17.48 2.90 -8.53
CA LYS A 76 17.44 1.52 -9.01
C LYS A 76 17.51 1.45 -10.55
N PRO A 77 18.01 0.34 -11.13
CA PRO A 77 18.82 -0.69 -10.48
C PRO A 77 20.26 -0.18 -10.22
N THR A 78 20.98 -0.80 -9.30
CA THR A 78 22.34 -0.38 -8.91
C THR A 78 23.39 -0.54 -10.00
N ALA A 79 23.18 -1.50 -10.90
CA ALA A 79 24.03 -1.79 -12.06
C ALA A 79 23.20 -2.46 -13.16
N GLU A 80 23.76 -2.57 -14.36
CA GLU A 80 23.12 -3.26 -15.50
C GLU A 80 23.26 -4.79 -15.41
N THR A 81 24.32 -5.26 -14.76
CA THR A 81 24.64 -6.69 -14.63
C THR A 81 24.73 -7.12 -13.17
N LEU A 82 24.47 -8.41 -12.93
CA LEU A 82 24.56 -9.00 -11.60
C LEU A 82 26.00 -8.98 -11.09
N GLU A 83 26.97 -9.26 -11.96
CA GLU A 83 28.40 -9.28 -11.65
C GLU A 83 28.86 -7.91 -11.13
N GLU A 84 28.41 -6.82 -11.77
CA GLU A 84 28.71 -5.47 -11.31
C GLU A 84 28.02 -5.13 -9.99
N ALA A 85 26.77 -5.55 -9.80
CA ALA A 85 26.06 -5.36 -8.54
C ALA A 85 26.74 -6.10 -7.37
N ILE A 86 27.20 -7.34 -7.60
CA ILE A 86 27.97 -8.11 -6.62
C ILE A 86 29.30 -7.42 -6.31
N GLU A 87 29.99 -6.92 -7.32
CA GLU A 87 31.24 -6.17 -7.12
C GLU A 87 31.02 -4.88 -6.31
N LEU A 88 29.94 -4.15 -6.57
CA LEU A 88 29.55 -2.98 -5.75
C LEU A 88 29.31 -3.37 -4.30
N ALA A 89 28.58 -4.47 -4.05
CA ALA A 89 28.35 -4.96 -2.70
C ALA A 89 29.65 -5.35 -1.99
N ARG A 90 30.60 -5.97 -2.72
CA ARG A 90 31.93 -6.30 -2.20
C ARG A 90 32.72 -5.05 -1.82
N ILE A 91 32.77 -4.06 -2.70
CA ILE A 91 33.47 -2.79 -2.44
C ILE A 91 32.84 -2.05 -1.25
N GLY A 92 31.51 -2.00 -1.16
CA GLY A 92 30.83 -1.40 -0.01
C GLY A 92 31.24 -2.06 1.30
N LYS A 93 31.33 -3.40 1.32
CA LYS A 93 31.78 -4.15 2.51
C LYS A 93 33.25 -3.89 2.86
N GLU A 94 34.13 -3.77 1.87
CA GLU A 94 35.57 -3.56 2.08
C GLU A 94 35.92 -2.13 2.50
N SER A 95 35.21 -1.14 1.96
CA SER A 95 35.39 0.27 2.29
C SER A 95 34.77 0.68 3.62
N GLY A 96 33.80 -0.10 4.13
CA GLY A 96 33.07 0.21 5.36
C GLY A 96 32.08 1.36 5.22
N VAL A 97 31.78 1.83 4.00
CA VAL A 97 30.82 2.89 3.76
C VAL A 97 29.38 2.38 3.88
N THR A 98 28.48 3.24 4.36
CA THR A 98 27.05 2.96 4.30
C THR A 98 26.55 3.12 2.86
N ALA A 99 25.89 2.10 2.33
CA ALA A 99 25.29 2.11 1.00
C ALA A 99 23.78 1.81 1.09
N GLY A 100 22.97 2.67 0.47
CA GLY A 100 21.52 2.52 0.37
C GLY A 100 21.03 2.58 -1.07
N VAL A 101 19.91 1.92 -1.33
CA VAL A 101 19.24 1.88 -2.64
C VAL A 101 17.78 2.29 -2.44
N VAL A 102 17.24 3.04 -3.40
CA VAL A 102 15.83 3.44 -3.39
C VAL A 102 14.92 2.23 -3.57
N HIS A 103 14.13 1.90 -2.53
CA HIS A 103 13.07 0.88 -2.55
C HIS A 103 11.69 1.52 -2.36
N ASP A 104 11.31 2.39 -3.30
CA ASP A 104 10.13 3.27 -3.21
C ASP A 104 8.82 2.51 -2.95
N LYS A 105 8.61 1.37 -3.64
CA LYS A 105 7.33 0.63 -3.54
C LYS A 105 6.98 0.17 -2.13
N LEU A 106 7.95 -0.10 -1.25
CA LEU A 106 7.67 -0.51 0.14
C LEU A 106 6.97 0.58 0.96
N TYR A 107 7.11 1.85 0.55
CA TYR A 107 6.55 3.00 1.22
C TYR A 107 5.21 3.44 0.65
N LEU A 108 4.67 2.72 -0.36
CA LEU A 108 3.32 2.95 -0.84
C LEU A 108 2.31 2.70 0.29
N PRO A 109 1.38 3.63 0.58
CA PRO A 109 0.45 3.47 1.70
C PRO A 109 -0.35 2.17 1.69
N GLY A 110 -0.69 1.63 0.50
CA GLY A 110 -1.32 0.32 0.37
C GLY A 110 -0.42 -0.83 0.82
N LEU A 111 0.86 -0.81 0.44
CA LEU A 111 1.83 -1.85 0.82
C LEU A 111 2.28 -1.75 2.27
N VAL A 112 2.37 -0.54 2.83
CA VAL A 112 2.60 -0.35 4.28
C VAL A 112 1.47 -0.99 5.10
N LYS A 113 0.21 -0.81 4.68
CA LYS A 113 -0.95 -1.46 5.33
C LYS A 113 -0.92 -2.97 5.14
N LEU A 114 -0.55 -3.45 3.95
CA LEU A 114 -0.45 -4.88 3.67
C LEU A 114 0.64 -5.53 4.54
N ARG A 115 1.81 -4.90 4.65
CA ARG A 115 2.90 -5.36 5.52
C ARG A 115 2.46 -5.41 6.98
N ARG A 116 1.76 -4.39 7.46
CA ARG A 116 1.21 -4.36 8.82
C ARG A 116 0.28 -5.56 9.08
N LEU A 117 -0.57 -5.93 8.13
CA LEU A 117 -1.44 -7.12 8.27
C LEU A 117 -0.61 -8.43 8.34
N VAL A 118 0.49 -8.51 7.61
CA VAL A 118 1.42 -9.64 7.71
C VAL A 118 2.07 -9.69 9.10
N ASP A 119 2.63 -8.57 9.55
CA ASP A 119 3.33 -8.47 10.84
C ASP A 119 2.40 -8.72 12.04
N GLU A 120 1.13 -8.30 11.96
CA GLU A 120 0.11 -8.55 12.99
C GLU A 120 -0.44 -10.00 12.94
N GLY A 121 -0.02 -10.84 11.99
CA GLY A 121 -0.46 -12.23 11.87
C GLY A 121 -1.90 -12.38 11.40
N PHE A 122 -2.48 -11.36 10.76
CA PHE A 122 -3.88 -11.34 10.29
C PHE A 122 -4.22 -12.55 9.40
N PHE A 123 -3.28 -12.94 8.54
CA PHE A 123 -3.45 -14.01 7.56
C PHE A 123 -3.37 -15.42 8.19
N GLY A 124 -2.93 -15.54 9.44
CA GLY A 124 -2.46 -16.82 9.98
C GLY A 124 -1.28 -17.31 9.15
N ARG A 125 -1.36 -18.53 8.61
CA ARG A 125 -0.39 -19.00 7.61
C ARG A 125 -0.73 -18.40 6.24
N ILE A 126 0.24 -17.73 5.62
CA ILE A 126 0.13 -17.20 4.25
C ILE A 126 0.17 -18.37 3.27
N LEU A 127 -0.69 -18.35 2.25
CA LEU A 127 -0.81 -19.40 1.24
C LEU A 127 -0.23 -18.96 -0.10
N SER A 128 -0.58 -17.75 -0.55
CA SER A 128 -0.13 -17.23 -1.84
C SER A 128 -0.16 -15.71 -1.89
N ILE A 129 0.63 -15.14 -2.81
CA ILE A 129 0.54 -13.75 -3.23
C ILE A 129 0.30 -13.66 -4.74
N ARG A 130 -0.61 -12.79 -5.17
CA ARG A 130 -0.82 -12.44 -6.58
C ARG A 130 -0.59 -10.95 -6.78
N GLY A 131 0.19 -10.59 -7.79
CA GLY A 131 0.48 -9.23 -8.19
C GLY A 131 0.05 -8.96 -9.63
N GLU A 132 -0.64 -7.85 -9.85
CA GLU A 132 -1.04 -7.38 -11.17
C GLU A 132 -0.53 -5.96 -11.37
N PHE A 133 0.41 -5.79 -12.31
CA PHE A 133 1.06 -4.51 -12.55
C PHE A 133 0.94 -4.05 -14.00
N GLY A 134 0.76 -2.73 -14.14
CA GLY A 134 0.92 -2.03 -15.41
C GLY A 134 -0.36 -1.40 -15.93
N TYR A 135 -0.30 -0.92 -17.16
CA TYR A 135 -1.38 -0.21 -17.83
C TYR A 135 -1.02 -0.10 -19.32
N TRP A 136 -1.95 0.35 -20.15
CA TRP A 136 -1.69 0.50 -21.57
C TRP A 136 -0.83 1.73 -21.82
N VAL A 137 0.42 1.53 -22.22
CA VAL A 137 1.24 2.62 -22.75
C VAL A 137 1.03 2.69 -24.25
N PHE A 138 0.50 3.82 -24.70
CA PHE A 138 0.19 4.05 -26.10
C PHE A 138 1.41 3.84 -26.99
N GLU A 139 1.15 3.34 -28.18
CA GLU A 139 2.14 2.96 -29.18
C GLU A 139 2.87 4.20 -29.74
N GLY A 140 2.19 5.35 -29.79
CA GLY A 140 2.73 6.63 -30.24
C GLY A 140 2.22 7.10 -31.62
N ASP A 141 1.48 6.26 -32.35
CA ASP A 141 0.95 6.54 -33.69
C ASP A 141 -0.22 7.54 -33.67
N VAL A 142 -1.20 7.29 -32.81
CA VAL A 142 -2.41 8.11 -32.67
C VAL A 142 -2.36 8.95 -31.41
N GLN A 143 -1.86 8.37 -30.31
CA GLN A 143 -1.75 9.03 -29.00
C GLN A 143 -0.30 8.98 -28.54
N ALA A 144 0.18 10.10 -27.99
CA ALA A 144 1.54 10.19 -27.45
C ALA A 144 1.75 9.17 -26.34
N ALA A 145 2.88 8.47 -26.38
CA ALA A 145 3.26 7.51 -25.36
C ALA A 145 3.50 8.21 -24.01
N GLN A 146 3.02 7.63 -22.92
CA GLN A 146 3.19 8.16 -21.56
C GLN A 146 4.57 7.89 -20.97
N ARG A 147 5.39 7.06 -21.64
CA ARG A 147 6.73 6.68 -21.18
C ARG A 147 7.75 6.91 -22.29
N PRO A 148 8.98 7.31 -21.95
CA PRO A 148 10.02 7.52 -22.94
C PRO A 148 10.31 6.26 -23.79
N SER A 149 10.62 6.48 -25.06
CA SER A 149 10.76 5.43 -26.08
C SER A 149 11.89 4.43 -25.80
N TRP A 150 12.94 4.87 -25.08
CA TRP A 150 14.08 4.02 -24.68
C TRP A 150 13.67 2.82 -23.81
N ASN A 151 12.55 2.91 -23.07
CA ASN A 151 12.04 1.80 -22.26
C ASN A 151 11.66 0.56 -23.11
N TYR A 152 11.45 0.75 -24.41
CA TYR A 152 11.02 -0.30 -25.34
C TYR A 152 12.15 -0.76 -26.28
N ARG A 153 13.39 -0.30 -26.05
CA ARG A 153 14.58 -0.67 -26.82
C ARG A 153 15.60 -1.33 -25.88
N LYS A 154 15.93 -2.60 -26.16
CA LYS A 154 16.84 -3.40 -25.34
C LYS A 154 18.26 -2.84 -25.37
N GLU A 155 18.69 -2.36 -26.53
CA GLU A 155 19.98 -1.70 -26.74
C GLU A 155 20.17 -0.42 -25.91
N ASP A 156 19.07 0.20 -25.46
CA ASP A 156 19.08 1.38 -24.59
C ASP A 156 18.85 1.02 -23.12
N GLY A 157 18.87 -0.27 -22.75
CA GLY A 157 18.62 -0.75 -21.40
C GLY A 157 17.13 -0.84 -21.02
N GLY A 158 16.23 -0.74 -21.99
CA GLY A 158 14.79 -0.91 -21.79
C GLY A 158 14.38 -2.36 -21.55
N GLY A 159 13.27 -2.55 -20.83
CA GLY A 159 12.65 -3.86 -20.59
C GLY A 159 11.78 -3.89 -19.34
N MET A 160 10.58 -4.46 -19.46
CA MET A 160 9.65 -4.65 -18.35
C MET A 160 10.29 -5.44 -17.21
N THR A 161 11.01 -6.51 -17.54
CA THR A 161 11.63 -7.40 -16.55
C THR A 161 12.73 -6.68 -15.78
N THR A 162 13.67 -6.03 -16.47
CA THR A 162 14.75 -5.27 -15.83
C THR A 162 14.20 -4.12 -14.97
N ASP A 163 13.15 -3.45 -15.45
CA ASP A 163 12.53 -2.32 -14.73
C ASP A 163 11.75 -2.78 -13.49
N MET A 164 10.92 -3.83 -13.60
CA MET A 164 9.95 -4.19 -12.56
C MET A 164 10.36 -5.36 -11.67
N PHE A 165 11.13 -6.33 -12.14
CA PHE A 165 11.49 -7.47 -11.30
C PHE A 165 12.46 -7.08 -10.18
N CYS A 166 13.26 -6.03 -10.37
CA CYS A 166 14.06 -5.47 -9.28
C CYS A 166 13.16 -4.90 -8.16
N HIS A 167 11.99 -4.34 -8.49
CA HIS A 167 10.99 -3.95 -7.51
C HIS A 167 10.34 -5.15 -6.83
N TRP A 168 9.98 -6.18 -7.59
CA TRP A 168 9.34 -7.38 -7.06
C TRP A 168 10.22 -8.14 -6.09
N ASN A 169 11.53 -8.15 -6.28
CA ASN A 169 12.45 -8.78 -5.34
C ASN A 169 12.27 -8.21 -3.91
N TYR A 170 12.48 -6.91 -3.73
CA TYR A 170 12.38 -6.33 -2.39
C TYR A 170 10.93 -6.21 -1.89
N VAL A 171 9.92 -6.14 -2.77
CA VAL A 171 8.51 -6.15 -2.34
C VAL A 171 8.14 -7.52 -1.76
N LEU A 172 8.54 -8.61 -2.44
CA LEU A 172 8.29 -9.96 -1.97
C LEU A 172 9.06 -10.26 -0.68
N GLU A 173 10.36 -9.95 -0.63
CA GLU A 173 11.17 -10.15 0.58
C GLU A 173 10.74 -9.24 1.73
N GLY A 174 10.40 -7.99 1.40
CA GLY A 174 9.98 -6.98 2.36
C GLY A 174 8.57 -7.18 2.88
N ILE A 175 7.69 -7.99 2.24
CA ILE A 175 6.31 -8.24 2.69
C ILE A 175 6.06 -9.68 3.10
N ILE A 176 6.58 -10.66 2.36
CA ILE A 176 6.31 -12.09 2.57
C ILE A 176 7.52 -12.79 3.19
N GLY A 177 8.67 -12.72 2.52
CA GLY A 177 9.85 -13.48 2.88
C GLY A 177 10.75 -13.77 1.68
N LYS A 178 11.83 -14.52 1.95
CA LYS A 178 12.95 -14.73 1.02
C LYS A 178 12.48 -15.37 -0.29
N VAL A 179 12.97 -14.87 -1.42
CA VAL A 179 12.76 -15.51 -2.73
C VAL A 179 13.72 -16.69 -2.89
N LYS A 180 13.19 -17.90 -3.11
CA LYS A 180 13.96 -19.13 -3.35
C LYS A 180 14.24 -19.34 -4.83
N SER A 181 13.21 -19.18 -5.67
CA SER A 181 13.31 -19.42 -7.11
C SER A 181 12.28 -18.58 -7.87
N VAL A 182 12.50 -18.40 -9.17
CA VAL A 182 11.57 -17.74 -10.08
C VAL A 182 11.53 -18.49 -11.42
N ASN A 183 10.32 -18.71 -11.94
CA ASN A 183 10.06 -19.09 -13.32
C ASN A 183 9.35 -17.92 -14.00
N ALA A 184 9.91 -17.38 -15.09
CA ALA A 184 9.34 -16.23 -15.76
C ALA A 184 9.32 -16.38 -17.28
N LYS A 185 8.27 -15.84 -17.90
CA LYS A 185 8.15 -15.70 -19.35
C LYS A 185 8.05 -14.22 -19.71
N THR A 186 8.96 -13.75 -20.55
CA THR A 186 8.94 -12.40 -21.11
C THR A 186 8.31 -12.39 -22.49
N ALA A 187 7.76 -11.26 -22.89
CA ALA A 187 7.15 -11.06 -24.21
C ALA A 187 7.32 -9.60 -24.67
N THR A 188 7.42 -9.43 -25.98
CA THR A 188 7.23 -8.15 -26.68
C THR A 188 5.91 -8.24 -27.42
N HIS A 189 4.81 -7.77 -26.82
CA HIS A 189 3.47 -7.82 -27.41
C HIS A 189 3.28 -6.79 -28.51
N ILE A 190 3.87 -5.59 -28.35
CA ILE A 190 3.80 -4.51 -29.33
C ILE A 190 5.15 -4.39 -30.05
N PRO A 191 5.28 -4.91 -31.30
CA PRO A 191 6.57 -4.95 -31.99
C PRO A 191 7.00 -3.61 -32.60
N THR A 192 6.08 -2.66 -32.76
CA THR A 192 6.31 -1.36 -33.42
C THR A 192 5.74 -0.24 -32.57
N ARG A 193 6.54 0.82 -32.35
CA ARG A 193 6.17 2.02 -31.59
C ARG A 193 6.68 3.27 -32.29
N TRP A 194 6.25 4.45 -31.83
CA TRP A 194 6.70 5.75 -32.34
C TRP A 194 7.40 6.52 -31.22
N ASP A 195 8.53 7.14 -31.56
CA ASP A 195 9.31 7.93 -30.62
C ASP A 195 8.67 9.31 -30.35
N GLU A 196 9.31 10.08 -29.48
CA GLU A 196 8.86 11.41 -29.07
C GLU A 196 8.86 12.43 -30.22
N GLN A 197 9.46 12.09 -31.37
CA GLN A 197 9.43 12.89 -32.61
C GLN A 197 8.45 12.32 -33.65
N GLY A 198 7.68 11.28 -33.30
CA GLY A 198 6.72 10.63 -34.20
C GLY A 198 7.36 9.72 -35.25
N LYS A 199 8.61 9.28 -35.03
CA LYS A 199 9.28 8.34 -35.93
C LYS A 199 9.06 6.90 -35.46
N GLU A 200 8.64 6.06 -36.40
CA GLU A 200 8.45 4.63 -36.16
C GLU A 200 9.78 3.93 -35.83
N TYR A 201 9.76 3.04 -34.84
CA TYR A 201 10.86 2.15 -34.49
C TYR A 201 10.36 0.77 -34.05
N LYS A 202 11.23 -0.23 -34.19
CA LYS A 202 10.97 -1.60 -33.72
C LYS A 202 11.24 -1.68 -32.23
N ALA A 203 10.25 -2.13 -31.46
CA ALA A 203 10.45 -2.46 -30.06
C ALA A 203 11.24 -3.77 -29.94
N THR A 204 12.39 -3.71 -29.26
CA THR A 204 13.31 -4.84 -29.07
C THR A 204 13.34 -5.33 -27.62
N ALA A 205 12.84 -4.53 -26.68
CA ALA A 205 12.70 -4.89 -25.27
C ALA A 205 11.40 -5.66 -25.00
N ASP A 206 11.36 -6.42 -23.91
CA ASP A 206 10.11 -6.99 -23.41
C ASP A 206 9.21 -5.89 -22.84
N ASP A 207 7.93 -5.90 -23.22
CA ASP A 207 6.91 -4.98 -22.69
C ASP A 207 5.96 -5.68 -21.70
N ALA A 208 6.11 -6.99 -21.53
CA ALA A 208 5.43 -7.76 -20.51
C ALA A 208 6.31 -8.91 -19.98
N SER A 209 6.08 -9.23 -18.70
CA SER A 209 6.73 -10.32 -18.01
C SER A 209 5.76 -10.99 -17.03
N TYR A 210 5.74 -12.32 -17.03
CA TYR A 210 4.85 -13.15 -16.23
C TYR A 210 5.70 -14.08 -15.37
N GLY A 211 5.73 -13.84 -14.06
CA GLY A 211 6.60 -14.55 -13.12
C GLY A 211 5.83 -15.37 -12.08
N ILE A 212 6.33 -16.56 -11.77
CA ILE A 212 5.94 -17.39 -10.63
C ILE A 212 7.15 -17.52 -9.71
N PHE A 213 6.98 -17.22 -8.43
CA PHE A 213 8.02 -17.14 -7.42
C PHE A 213 7.77 -18.18 -6.32
N GLU A 214 8.80 -18.89 -5.92
CA GLU A 214 8.79 -19.69 -4.69
C GLU A 214 9.39 -18.85 -3.57
N LEU A 215 8.64 -18.68 -2.48
CA LEU A 215 9.01 -17.84 -1.35
C LEU A 215 9.05 -18.66 -0.06
N GLU A 216 9.89 -18.24 0.88
CA GLU A 216 9.93 -18.76 2.25
C GLU A 216 9.74 -17.64 3.24
N THR A 217 8.69 -17.74 4.06
CA THR A 217 8.44 -16.78 5.13
C THR A 217 9.51 -16.87 6.21
N PRO A 218 9.69 -15.83 7.06
CA PRO A 218 10.58 -15.92 8.22
C PRO A 218 10.28 -17.08 9.18
N GLY A 219 9.03 -17.57 9.18
CA GLY A 219 8.60 -18.74 9.97
C GLY A 219 8.91 -20.09 9.32
N GLY A 220 9.46 -20.12 8.10
CA GLY A 220 9.78 -21.33 7.35
C GLY A 220 8.63 -21.91 6.52
N ASP A 221 7.48 -21.24 6.45
CA ASP A 221 6.38 -21.65 5.57
C ASP A 221 6.68 -21.29 4.11
N ASP A 222 6.39 -22.22 3.19
CA ASP A 222 6.47 -22.00 1.76
C ASP A 222 5.24 -21.25 1.23
N VAL A 223 5.48 -20.25 0.37
CA VAL A 223 4.44 -19.43 -0.25
C VAL A 223 4.69 -19.34 -1.75
N VAL A 224 3.63 -19.49 -2.55
CA VAL A 224 3.69 -19.29 -4.01
C VAL A 224 3.30 -17.86 -4.35
N GLY A 225 4.18 -17.14 -5.05
CA GLY A 225 3.92 -15.83 -5.61
C GLY A 225 3.67 -15.90 -7.11
N GLN A 226 2.72 -15.12 -7.63
CA GLN A 226 2.57 -14.88 -9.06
C GLN A 226 2.52 -13.37 -9.29
N ILE A 227 3.31 -12.85 -10.22
CA ILE A 227 3.24 -11.44 -10.61
C ILE A 227 3.20 -11.31 -12.12
N ASN A 228 2.14 -10.68 -12.61
CA ASN A 228 1.99 -10.28 -14.00
C ASN A 228 2.35 -8.80 -14.12
N SER A 229 3.21 -8.45 -15.07
CA SER A 229 3.64 -7.07 -15.35
C SER A 229 3.50 -6.80 -16.84
N SER A 230 2.71 -5.81 -17.26
CA SER A 230 2.56 -5.50 -18.69
C SER A 230 2.32 -4.00 -18.97
N TRP A 231 3.01 -3.45 -19.97
CA TRP A 231 2.71 -2.14 -20.56
C TRP A 231 1.64 -2.23 -21.67
N ALA A 232 1.16 -3.44 -21.96
CA ALA A 232 0.16 -3.75 -22.97
C ALA A 232 -1.09 -4.39 -22.33
N VAL A 233 -1.51 -3.88 -21.16
CA VAL A 233 -2.70 -4.37 -20.42
C VAL A 233 -3.67 -3.24 -20.13
N ARG A 234 -4.96 -3.45 -20.41
CA ARG A 234 -6.02 -2.52 -20.02
C ARG A 234 -6.37 -2.75 -18.55
N VAL A 235 -6.55 -1.65 -17.82
CA VAL A 235 -6.79 -1.70 -16.37
C VAL A 235 -8.26 -2.03 -16.10
N TYR A 236 -8.49 -3.21 -15.54
CA TYR A 236 -9.78 -3.59 -14.94
C TYR A 236 -9.57 -4.09 -13.50
N ARG A 237 -9.09 -3.17 -12.67
CA ARG A 237 -8.79 -3.34 -11.24
C ARG A 237 -8.84 -1.97 -10.57
N ASP A 238 -8.70 -1.92 -9.23
CA ASP A 238 -8.94 -0.68 -8.49
C ASP A 238 -7.83 0.36 -8.66
N GLU A 239 -6.57 -0.06 -8.82
CA GLU A 239 -5.40 0.82 -8.96
C GLU A 239 -4.38 0.26 -9.96
N LEU A 240 -3.34 1.05 -10.34
CA LEU A 240 -2.34 0.70 -11.38
C LEU A 240 -1.45 -0.51 -11.04
N VAL A 241 -1.31 -0.81 -9.76
CA VAL A 241 -0.76 -2.06 -9.25
C VAL A 241 -1.71 -2.60 -8.20
N GLU A 242 -1.85 -3.92 -8.13
CA GLU A 242 -2.64 -4.59 -7.11
C GLU A 242 -1.92 -5.84 -6.60
N PHE A 243 -1.86 -6.02 -5.28
CA PHE A 243 -1.34 -7.20 -4.62
C PHE A 243 -2.42 -7.83 -3.76
N GLN A 244 -2.70 -9.10 -4.01
CA GLN A 244 -3.57 -9.91 -3.17
C GLN A 244 -2.75 -10.94 -2.39
N ILE A 245 -2.87 -10.93 -1.07
CA ILE A 245 -2.37 -12.00 -0.20
C ILE A 245 -3.56 -12.81 0.29
N ASP A 246 -3.46 -14.13 0.13
CA ASP A 246 -4.43 -15.08 0.66
C ASP A 246 -3.77 -15.92 1.77
N GLY A 247 -4.42 -15.95 2.94
CA GLY A 247 -3.98 -16.72 4.09
C GLY A 247 -5.11 -17.57 4.69
N THR A 248 -4.75 -18.45 5.61
CA THR A 248 -5.70 -19.32 6.32
C THR A 248 -6.80 -18.58 7.09
N HIS A 249 -6.53 -17.36 7.55
CA HIS A 249 -7.45 -16.58 8.41
C HIS A 249 -8.06 -15.35 7.74
N GLY A 250 -7.65 -15.04 6.51
CA GLY A 250 -8.17 -13.90 5.77
C GLY A 250 -7.39 -13.63 4.49
N SER A 251 -7.90 -12.69 3.72
CA SER A 251 -7.28 -12.19 2.50
C SER A 251 -7.22 -10.67 2.54
N ALA A 252 -6.28 -10.09 1.80
CA ALA A 252 -6.21 -8.64 1.61
C ALA A 252 -5.78 -8.31 0.19
N VAL A 253 -6.31 -7.19 -0.32
CA VAL A 253 -5.98 -6.63 -1.63
C VAL A 253 -5.48 -5.20 -1.42
N ALA A 254 -4.27 -4.91 -1.88
CA ALA A 254 -3.62 -3.62 -1.74
C ALA A 254 -3.21 -3.03 -3.09
N GLY A 255 -3.55 -1.76 -3.30
CA GLY A 255 -3.07 -0.94 -4.41
C GLY A 255 -1.93 -0.02 -4.01
N LEU A 256 -1.77 1.11 -4.70
CA LEU A 256 -0.81 2.15 -4.32
C LEU A 256 -1.23 2.80 -3.00
N ASN A 257 -2.51 3.10 -2.83
CA ASN A 257 -3.01 3.90 -1.71
C ASN A 257 -3.93 3.13 -0.75
N LYS A 258 -4.75 2.24 -1.31
CA LYS A 258 -5.78 1.51 -0.57
C LYS A 258 -5.31 0.11 -0.23
N CYS A 259 -5.79 -0.39 0.91
CA CYS A 259 -5.70 -1.79 1.28
C CYS A 259 -7.03 -2.17 1.91
N VAL A 260 -7.63 -3.23 1.38
CA VAL A 260 -8.87 -3.78 1.88
C VAL A 260 -8.63 -5.22 2.31
N ALA A 261 -9.23 -5.60 3.43
CA ALA A 261 -9.02 -6.92 4.02
C ALA A 261 -10.37 -7.58 4.33
N GLN A 262 -10.37 -8.91 4.26
CA GLN A 262 -11.48 -9.76 4.62
C GLN A 262 -10.97 -10.85 5.56
N GLN A 263 -11.58 -10.92 6.74
CA GLN A 263 -11.31 -11.97 7.72
C GLN A 263 -12.19 -13.19 7.44
N ARG A 264 -11.72 -14.40 7.77
CA ARG A 264 -12.37 -15.69 7.47
C ARG A 264 -13.85 -15.79 7.87
N ALA A 265 -14.26 -15.16 8.98
CA ALA A 265 -15.63 -15.18 9.47
C ALA A 265 -16.57 -14.32 8.62
N HIS A 266 -16.02 -13.43 7.79
CA HIS A 266 -16.77 -12.61 6.85
C HIS A 266 -16.75 -13.18 5.43
N THR A 267 -16.11 -14.34 5.22
CA THR A 267 -16.07 -14.98 3.91
C THR A 267 -17.46 -15.51 3.56
N PRO A 268 -18.09 -15.03 2.47
CA PRO A 268 -19.43 -15.49 2.10
C PRO A 268 -19.38 -16.93 1.62
N SER A 269 -20.38 -17.73 2.01
CA SER A 269 -20.56 -19.07 1.45
C SER A 269 -21.12 -18.97 0.03
N PRO A 270 -20.51 -19.61 -0.98
CA PRO A 270 -21.13 -19.74 -2.30
C PRO A 270 -22.29 -20.73 -2.19
N SER A 271 -23.50 -20.25 -1.88
CA SER A 271 -24.70 -21.09 -1.86
C SER A 271 -25.14 -21.37 -3.30
N GLY A 272 -24.69 -22.49 -3.85
CA GLY A 272 -25.23 -23.06 -5.08
C GLY A 272 -26.56 -23.74 -4.81
N THR A 273 -27.68 -23.06 -5.07
CA THR A 273 -28.99 -23.72 -5.21
C THR A 273 -29.46 -23.61 -6.66
N ARG A 274 -29.36 -24.75 -7.36
CA ARG A 274 -30.22 -25.11 -8.50
C ARG A 274 -31.68 -25.01 -8.02
N THR A 275 -32.32 -23.86 -8.21
CA THR A 275 -33.78 -23.60 -8.23
C THR A 275 -34.05 -22.10 -8.31
N CYS A 276 -33.46 -21.44 -9.29
CA CYS A 276 -33.97 -20.19 -9.84
C CYS A 276 -33.61 -20.25 -11.33
N PRO A 277 -34.52 -19.97 -12.27
CA PRO A 277 -34.17 -20.03 -13.69
C PRO A 277 -33.02 -19.05 -13.90
N LEU A 278 -31.88 -19.56 -14.36
CA LEU A 278 -30.85 -18.75 -15.01
C LEU A 278 -31.53 -18.07 -16.18
N ARG A 279 -32.00 -16.83 -15.98
CA ARG A 279 -32.32 -15.95 -17.09
C ARG A 279 -30.98 -15.68 -17.76
N SER A 280 -30.76 -16.29 -18.91
CA SER A 280 -29.63 -16.03 -19.79
C SER A 280 -29.47 -14.52 -19.97
N PRO A 281 -28.28 -13.93 -19.74
CA PRO A 281 -28.05 -12.55 -20.13
C PRO A 281 -27.91 -12.55 -21.65
N SER A 282 -28.98 -12.16 -22.35
CA SER A 282 -28.84 -11.68 -23.72
C SER A 282 -27.87 -10.49 -23.71
N ALA A 283 -26.86 -10.57 -24.55
CA ALA A 283 -25.94 -9.48 -24.83
C ALA A 283 -26.71 -8.27 -25.37
N ALA A 284 -27.00 -7.29 -24.51
CA ALA A 284 -27.29 -5.90 -24.92
C ALA A 284 -27.27 -4.97 -23.70
N SER A 285 -26.30 -4.05 -23.71
CA SER A 285 -26.18 -2.84 -22.88
C SER A 285 -25.85 -3.04 -21.38
N GLY A 286 -24.59 -2.74 -21.05
CA GLY A 286 -23.99 -2.95 -19.73
C GLY A 286 -24.71 -2.25 -18.58
N ARG A 287 -25.11 -3.04 -17.58
CA ARG A 287 -25.38 -2.58 -16.21
C ARG A 287 -24.58 -3.46 -15.25
N LYS A 288 -23.72 -2.79 -14.49
CA LYS A 288 -22.85 -3.33 -13.44
C LYS A 288 -23.68 -4.12 -12.41
N PHE A 289 -23.17 -5.27 -12.00
CA PHE A 289 -23.56 -5.89 -10.73
C PHE A 289 -23.40 -4.86 -9.60
N PRO A 290 -24.34 -4.73 -8.65
CA PRO A 290 -24.11 -3.95 -7.45
C PRO A 290 -22.96 -4.60 -6.67
N ARG A 291 -21.87 -3.85 -6.45
CA ARG A 291 -20.78 -4.21 -5.53
C ARG A 291 -21.35 -4.31 -4.12
N THR A 292 -21.70 -5.51 -3.67
CA THR A 292 -21.84 -5.79 -2.24
C THR A 292 -20.46 -5.58 -1.60
N PRO A 293 -20.29 -4.75 -0.56
CA PRO A 293 -18.97 -4.50 0.01
C PRO A 293 -18.56 -5.71 0.85
N ILE A 294 -17.90 -6.66 0.18
CA ILE A 294 -17.34 -7.89 0.75
C ILE A 294 -16.04 -7.59 1.53
N TRP A 295 -15.50 -6.37 1.38
CA TRP A 295 -14.21 -5.96 1.90
C TRP A 295 -14.33 -4.81 2.90
N THR A 296 -13.67 -4.97 4.05
CA THR A 296 -13.52 -3.89 5.03
C THR A 296 -12.23 -3.13 4.78
N THR A 297 -12.28 -1.79 4.82
CA THR A 297 -11.09 -0.93 4.80
C THR A 297 -10.36 -1.11 6.13
N ALA A 298 -9.09 -1.52 6.06
CA ALA A 298 -8.27 -1.73 7.26
C ALA A 298 -8.09 -0.40 8.02
N SER A 299 -8.74 -0.30 9.18
CA SER A 299 -8.47 0.66 10.25
C SER A 299 -8.19 -0.19 11.49
N SER A 300 -7.14 0.17 12.26
CA SER A 300 -6.48 -0.67 13.27
C SER A 300 -7.43 -1.58 14.06
N CYS A 301 -7.27 -2.90 13.92
CA CYS A 301 -7.98 -3.89 14.73
C CYS A 301 -7.22 -4.12 16.05
N ASN A 302 -7.68 -3.49 17.13
CA ASN A 302 -7.26 -3.87 18.49
C ASN A 302 -8.20 -4.96 19.00
N GLY A 303 -7.67 -6.17 19.21
CA GLY A 303 -8.43 -7.33 19.65
C GLY A 303 -8.79 -7.26 21.14
N LYS A 304 -10.08 -7.45 21.46
CA LYS A 304 -10.53 -8.04 22.72
C LYS A 304 -11.71 -8.98 22.46
N ASN A 305 -11.50 -10.24 22.84
CA ASN A 305 -12.50 -11.30 22.89
C ASN A 305 -13.58 -11.00 23.94
N SER A 306 -14.83 -11.32 23.63
CA SER A 306 -15.77 -11.84 24.62
C SER A 306 -16.79 -12.74 23.94
N CYS A 307 -16.68 -14.03 24.21
CA CYS A 307 -17.71 -15.03 23.94
C CYS A 307 -18.96 -14.70 24.78
N ALA A 308 -20.13 -14.69 24.15
CA ALA A 308 -21.40 -14.84 24.83
C ALA A 308 -22.23 -15.87 24.07
N THR A 309 -22.34 -17.04 24.69
CA THR A 309 -23.21 -18.16 24.35
C THR A 309 -24.69 -17.75 24.42
N SER A 310 -25.47 -18.05 23.38
CA SER A 310 -26.90 -18.31 23.54
C SER A 310 -27.34 -19.37 22.52
N SER A 311 -27.83 -20.50 23.04
CA SER A 311 -28.43 -21.60 22.28
C SER A 311 -29.81 -21.20 21.75
N PRO A 312 -30.26 -21.69 20.57
CA PRO A 312 -31.62 -21.51 20.13
C PRO A 312 -32.53 -22.66 20.62
N ALA A 313 -33.68 -22.30 21.17
CA ALA A 313 -34.80 -23.20 21.38
C ALA A 313 -35.45 -23.53 20.02
N GLY A 314 -35.76 -24.81 19.82
CA GLY A 314 -36.35 -25.31 18.58
C GLY A 314 -37.87 -25.10 18.49
N SER A 315 -38.38 -25.33 17.28
CA SER A 315 -39.71 -25.87 17.08
C SER A 315 -39.72 -26.68 15.79
N THR A 316 -40.08 -27.94 15.98
CA THR A 316 -40.27 -29.05 15.05
C THR A 316 -41.55 -28.92 14.21
N ALA A 317 -41.58 -29.75 13.15
CA ALA A 317 -42.71 -30.50 12.58
C ALA A 317 -43.19 -30.03 11.20
N SER A 318 -43.56 -30.88 10.23
CA SER A 318 -43.38 -32.31 9.97
C SER A 318 -44.12 -32.61 8.65
N ALA A 319 -43.75 -33.72 8.01
CA ALA A 319 -44.55 -34.55 7.10
C ALA A 319 -44.77 -34.13 5.62
N CYS A 320 -44.91 -35.01 4.63
CA CYS A 320 -44.40 -36.37 4.33
C CYS A 320 -45.13 -36.89 3.05
N PHE A 321 -44.40 -37.59 2.16
CA PHE A 321 -44.83 -38.57 1.12
C PHE A 321 -45.59 -38.07 -0.17
N PRO A 322 -45.64 -38.85 -1.28
CA PRO A 322 -44.58 -39.51 -2.08
C PRO A 322 -44.75 -39.36 -3.63
N PRO A 323 -43.91 -39.98 -4.49
CA PRO A 323 -43.80 -39.67 -5.93
C PRO A 323 -44.57 -40.64 -6.85
N PRO A 324 -44.53 -40.43 -8.18
CA PRO A 324 -44.55 -41.57 -9.08
C PRO A 324 -43.48 -41.56 -10.20
N ALA A 325 -42.94 -42.76 -10.39
CA ALA A 325 -42.72 -43.51 -11.63
C ALA A 325 -41.80 -42.97 -12.75
N ALA A 326 -40.84 -43.83 -13.06
CA ALA A 326 -39.95 -43.84 -14.21
C ALA A 326 -40.68 -44.05 -15.54
N CYS A 327 -40.07 -43.59 -16.64
CA CYS A 327 -40.13 -44.30 -17.91
C CYS A 327 -38.81 -44.15 -18.68
N SER A 328 -38.35 -45.30 -19.15
CA SER A 328 -37.07 -45.65 -19.78
C SER A 328 -37.11 -45.56 -21.31
N SER A 329 -35.95 -45.30 -21.93
CA SER A 329 -35.47 -45.97 -23.17
C SER A 329 -34.04 -45.47 -23.48
N GLN A 330 -32.99 -46.30 -23.35
CA GLN A 330 -32.32 -47.09 -24.43
C GLN A 330 -31.61 -46.19 -25.47
N ASN A 331 -30.36 -46.35 -25.91
CA ASN A 331 -29.31 -47.38 -25.94
C ASN A 331 -27.95 -46.60 -26.06
N SER A 332 -26.72 -47.08 -25.93
CA SER A 332 -26.13 -48.42 -26.12
C SER A 332 -24.73 -48.43 -25.50
N ALA A 333 -24.30 -49.62 -25.07
CA ALA A 333 -23.04 -49.95 -24.41
C ALA A 333 -21.82 -50.02 -25.34
N CYS A 334 -20.62 -49.95 -24.75
CA CYS A 334 -19.59 -50.99 -24.87
C CYS A 334 -18.43 -50.76 -23.88
N SER A 335 -18.10 -51.81 -23.11
CA SER A 335 -16.96 -51.93 -22.17
C SER A 335 -16.02 -53.08 -22.67
N PRO A 336 -15.01 -53.60 -21.92
CA PRO A 336 -13.60 -53.16 -21.90
C PRO A 336 -12.52 -54.27 -22.10
N ARG A 337 -11.22 -53.87 -22.15
CA ARG A 337 -9.94 -54.63 -21.88
C ARG A 337 -9.48 -55.70 -22.92
N PRO A 338 -8.21 -56.23 -22.93
CA PRO A 338 -7.14 -56.28 -21.90
C PRO A 338 -5.66 -56.05 -22.37
N SER A 339 -4.74 -56.36 -21.44
CA SER A 339 -3.27 -56.22 -21.25
C SER A 339 -2.27 -56.98 -22.14
N ALA A 340 -1.01 -56.50 -22.21
CA ALA A 340 0.25 -57.29 -22.05
C ALA A 340 1.54 -56.41 -21.99
N ALA A 341 2.53 -56.82 -21.17
CA ALA A 341 3.91 -56.31 -21.00
C ALA A 341 4.92 -57.28 -21.74
N PRO A 342 6.28 -57.35 -21.55
CA PRO A 342 7.20 -56.70 -20.57
C PRO A 342 8.68 -56.41 -21.04
N SER A 343 9.57 -56.18 -20.03
CA SER A 343 11.07 -56.27 -19.96
C SER A 343 11.85 -54.95 -20.10
N THR A 344 12.94 -54.61 -19.38
CA THR A 344 13.76 -55.12 -18.24
C THR A 344 14.70 -53.96 -17.85
N SER A 345 15.04 -53.65 -16.58
CA SER A 345 16.15 -54.27 -15.86
C SER A 345 16.28 -53.75 -14.42
N ARG A 346 16.83 -54.64 -13.58
CA ARG A 346 17.03 -54.61 -12.11
C ARG A 346 18.14 -53.64 -11.67
N ARG A 347 18.05 -53.14 -10.42
CA ARG A 347 18.88 -53.60 -9.28
C ARG A 347 18.35 -53.11 -7.92
N SER A 348 18.36 -54.06 -6.99
CA SER A 348 18.15 -54.04 -5.53
C SER A 348 19.34 -53.36 -4.81
N CYS A 349 19.36 -53.02 -3.52
CA CYS A 349 18.91 -53.70 -2.30
C CYS A 349 18.60 -52.70 -1.16
N SER A 350 17.96 -53.28 -0.15
CA SER A 350 17.50 -52.83 1.17
C SER A 350 18.58 -52.37 2.15
N ASP A 351 18.20 -51.59 3.17
CA ASP A 351 18.12 -52.04 4.58
C ASP A 351 17.81 -50.88 5.54
N ASP A 352 17.10 -51.25 6.62
CA ASP A 352 16.48 -50.46 7.68
C ASP A 352 17.42 -49.62 8.56
N PHE A 353 16.95 -48.47 9.07
CA PHE A 353 17.46 -47.80 10.27
C PHE A 353 16.32 -47.18 11.12
N PRO A 354 16.44 -47.16 12.47
CA PRO A 354 15.37 -46.87 13.43
C PRO A 354 15.25 -45.36 13.79
N PRO A 355 14.16 -44.91 14.47
CA PRO A 355 13.92 -43.48 14.70
C PRO A 355 14.64 -42.95 15.95
N PRO A 356 15.13 -41.69 15.96
CA PRO A 356 15.70 -41.09 17.15
C PRO A 356 14.65 -40.35 18.01
N SER A 357 14.94 -40.40 19.31
CA SER A 357 14.20 -39.94 20.49
C SER A 357 14.12 -38.42 20.69
N LYS A 358 13.06 -37.98 21.40
CA LYS A 358 12.83 -36.63 21.96
C LYS A 358 13.97 -36.16 22.90
N PRO A 359 14.29 -34.85 22.96
CA PRO A 359 14.95 -34.26 24.12
C PRO A 359 13.99 -33.46 25.03
N ARG A 360 14.30 -33.51 26.33
CA ARG A 360 13.60 -32.90 27.47
C ARG A 360 13.93 -31.41 27.62
N ARG A 361 12.99 -30.71 28.27
CA ARG A 361 13.09 -29.37 28.89
C ARG A 361 14.37 -29.15 29.70
N ARG A 362 14.96 -27.96 29.57
CA ARG A 362 15.73 -27.27 30.61
C ARG A 362 15.51 -25.76 30.48
N ASP A 363 14.87 -25.16 31.47
CA ASP A 363 14.92 -23.71 31.75
C ASP A 363 16.20 -23.40 32.54
N PRO A 364 16.77 -22.19 32.39
CA PRO A 364 17.48 -21.55 33.48
C PRO A 364 16.98 -20.10 33.75
N PRO A 365 17.34 -19.50 34.90
CA PRO A 365 16.48 -18.55 35.59
C PRO A 365 17.03 -17.10 35.70
N LEU A 366 16.10 -16.18 36.06
CA LEU A 366 16.22 -14.95 36.88
C LEU A 366 16.84 -13.64 36.32
N GLN A 367 15.95 -12.62 36.28
CA GLN A 367 15.98 -11.29 36.95
C GLN A 367 16.97 -10.17 36.57
N GLY A 368 16.38 -8.95 36.44
CA GLY A 368 17.01 -7.62 36.57
C GLY A 368 16.38 -6.61 35.61
N ALA A 369 15.23 -5.97 35.89
CA ALA A 369 15.02 -4.74 36.69
C ALA A 369 15.44 -3.42 35.98
N ALA A 370 14.44 -2.60 35.64
CA ALA A 370 14.38 -1.13 35.39
C ALA A 370 13.42 -0.90 34.20
N GLY A 371 12.42 -0.03 34.19
CA GLY A 371 12.00 1.10 35.01
C GLY A 371 11.05 1.89 34.11
N ASN A 372 9.74 1.80 34.34
CA ASN A 372 8.73 2.48 33.52
C ASN A 372 8.78 3.99 33.77
N VAL A 373 9.18 4.76 32.74
CA VAL A 373 8.90 6.19 32.63
C VAL A 373 7.92 6.35 31.48
N VAL A 374 6.64 6.55 31.81
CA VAL A 374 5.59 6.87 30.85
C VAL A 374 5.65 8.38 30.58
N GLY A 375 6.23 8.77 29.45
CA GLY A 375 6.11 10.12 28.91
C GLY A 375 4.83 10.24 28.09
N GLN A 376 3.98 11.21 28.42
CA GLN A 376 2.78 11.58 27.68
C GLN A 376 3.14 11.97 26.23
N ALA A 377 2.53 11.30 25.26
CA ALA A 377 2.47 11.76 23.87
C ALA A 377 1.01 12.06 23.55
N ASP A 378 0.73 13.31 23.17
CA ASP A 378 -0.58 13.75 22.69
C ASP A 378 -0.96 13.01 21.41
N VAL A 379 -1.94 12.11 21.52
CA VAL A 379 -2.51 11.37 20.40
C VAL A 379 -3.71 12.15 19.84
N ALA A 380 -3.48 12.93 18.78
CA ALA A 380 -4.56 13.41 17.92
C ALA A 380 -4.99 12.25 16.99
N LEU A 381 -6.16 11.67 17.24
CA LEU A 381 -6.70 10.58 16.42
C LEU A 381 -7.43 11.17 15.19
N ASP A 382 -6.93 10.87 14.00
CA ASP A 382 -7.57 11.20 12.71
C ASP A 382 -8.91 10.45 12.56
N LEU A 383 -10.00 11.22 12.51
CA LEU A 383 -11.39 10.75 12.70
C LEU A 383 -12.04 10.21 11.42
N THR A 384 -11.25 9.69 10.48
CA THR A 384 -11.75 9.19 9.18
C THR A 384 -12.57 7.89 9.29
N ALA A 385 -12.43 7.12 10.38
CA ALA A 385 -13.16 5.84 10.58
C ALA A 385 -14.53 5.97 11.30
N CYS A 386 -14.79 7.08 12.01
CA CYS A 386 -15.86 7.12 13.02
C CYS A 386 -17.24 7.56 12.50
N LEU A 387 -17.33 8.22 11.34
CA LEU A 387 -18.61 8.61 10.73
C LEU A 387 -19.50 7.41 10.31
N ARG A 388 -18.96 6.18 10.28
CA ARG A 388 -19.74 4.97 10.01
C ARG A 388 -20.53 4.42 11.21
N ARG A 389 -20.12 4.70 12.46
CA ARG A 389 -20.77 4.09 13.66
C ARG A 389 -21.66 5.03 14.46
N GLY A 390 -21.33 6.32 14.57
CA GLY A 390 -22.09 7.26 15.41
C GLY A 390 -23.14 8.11 14.70
N ALA A 391 -23.04 8.27 13.38
CA ALA A 391 -23.75 9.33 12.65
C ALA A 391 -24.92 8.87 11.76
N ARG A 392 -25.18 7.56 11.63
CA ARG A 392 -26.24 7.05 10.74
C ARG A 392 -27.49 6.70 11.52
N ASP A 393 -28.59 7.40 11.22
CA ASP A 393 -29.93 6.94 11.57
C ASP A 393 -30.14 5.51 11.02
N PRO A 394 -30.31 4.50 11.89
CA PRO A 394 -30.50 3.12 11.47
C PRO A 394 -31.81 2.90 10.69
N ARG A 395 -32.72 3.89 10.65
CA ARG A 395 -33.94 3.88 9.82
C ARG A 395 -33.76 4.51 8.45
N SER A 396 -32.59 5.10 8.15
CA SER A 396 -32.30 5.62 6.81
C SER A 396 -31.92 4.46 5.88
N ASN A 397 -32.77 4.17 4.88
CA ASN A 397 -32.53 3.16 3.83
C ASN A 397 -31.35 3.54 2.88
N GLY A 398 -30.21 3.99 3.41
CA GLY A 398 -28.97 4.21 2.67
C GLY A 398 -28.98 5.39 1.69
N ARG A 399 -29.98 6.27 1.70
CA ARG A 399 -30.09 7.43 0.78
C ARG A 399 -29.38 8.68 1.32
N GLN A 400 -28.09 8.57 1.67
CA GLN A 400 -27.24 9.74 1.88
C GLN A 400 -26.22 9.81 0.74
N HIS A 401 -26.38 10.83 -0.10
CA HIS A 401 -25.51 11.14 -1.22
C HIS A 401 -25.08 12.61 -1.12
N PRO A 402 -23.94 12.99 -1.73
CA PRO A 402 -23.52 14.39 -1.79
C PRO A 402 -24.66 15.27 -2.33
N GLY A 403 -25.04 16.32 -1.60
CA GLY A 403 -26.13 17.24 -1.96
C GLY A 403 -27.52 16.94 -1.38
N CYS A 404 -27.70 15.85 -0.62
CA CYS A 404 -28.94 15.59 0.13
C CYS A 404 -28.76 15.90 1.63
N PRO A 405 -29.82 16.35 2.36
CA PRO A 405 -29.70 16.64 3.77
C PRO A 405 -29.23 15.46 4.61
N ALA A 406 -28.15 15.65 5.35
CA ALA A 406 -27.61 14.62 6.23
C ALA A 406 -28.55 14.41 7.42
N ARG A 407 -28.90 13.15 7.71
CA ARG A 407 -29.67 12.77 8.90
C ARG A 407 -28.74 12.16 9.93
N LEU A 408 -28.46 12.91 10.99
CA LEU A 408 -27.64 12.51 12.12
C LEU A 408 -28.50 11.95 13.25
N ASP A 409 -28.08 10.83 13.82
CA ASP A 409 -28.56 10.36 15.12
C ASP A 409 -27.83 11.16 16.21
N TRP A 410 -28.49 12.20 16.73
CA TRP A 410 -27.87 13.13 17.66
C TRP A 410 -27.46 12.49 18.99
N ASP A 411 -28.28 11.57 19.50
CA ASP A 411 -28.04 10.95 20.81
C ASP A 411 -26.81 10.04 20.74
N ALA A 412 -26.73 9.19 19.71
CA ALA A 412 -25.55 8.36 19.48
C ALA A 412 -24.29 9.20 19.17
N THR A 413 -24.46 10.27 18.39
CA THR A 413 -23.37 11.18 18.00
C THR A 413 -22.77 11.91 19.20
N MET A 414 -23.60 12.34 20.17
CA MET A 414 -23.13 12.99 21.40
C MET A 414 -22.61 11.98 22.42
N ALA A 415 -23.27 10.84 22.61
CA ALA A 415 -22.82 9.80 23.54
C ALA A 415 -21.39 9.33 23.23
N TYR A 416 -21.06 9.18 21.94
CA TYR A 416 -19.71 8.79 21.53
C TYR A 416 -18.66 9.87 21.84
N ARG A 417 -18.99 11.16 21.71
CA ARG A 417 -18.08 12.26 22.09
C ARG A 417 -17.83 12.28 23.59
N HIS A 418 -18.88 12.11 24.38
CA HIS A 418 -18.77 11.95 25.82
C HIS A 418 -17.91 10.75 26.22
N GLU A 419 -17.99 9.65 25.49
CA GLU A 419 -17.10 8.50 25.68
C GLU A 419 -15.63 8.88 25.41
N LEU A 420 -15.33 9.57 24.32
CA LEU A 420 -13.97 10.02 24.00
C LEU A 420 -13.41 11.00 25.04
N TRP A 421 -14.20 11.97 25.47
CA TRP A 421 -13.80 12.91 26.53
C TRP A 421 -13.62 12.22 27.88
N SER A 422 -14.36 11.13 28.16
CA SER A 422 -14.17 10.33 29.37
C SER A 422 -12.78 9.68 29.45
N TYR A 423 -12.13 9.47 28.31
CA TYR A 423 -10.74 9.01 28.21
C TYR A 423 -9.72 10.16 28.15
N GLY A 424 -10.17 11.41 28.22
CA GLY A 424 -9.34 12.60 28.11
C GLY A 424 -8.90 12.92 26.68
N LEU A 425 -9.52 12.31 25.66
CA LEU A 425 -9.19 12.55 24.25
C LEU A 425 -9.96 13.75 23.69
N GLY A 426 -9.31 14.55 22.85
CA GLY A 426 -9.95 15.62 22.09
C GLY A 426 -10.63 15.11 20.81
N VAL A 427 -11.60 15.85 20.31
CA VAL A 427 -12.38 15.52 19.10
C VAL A 427 -12.05 16.52 17.99
N ALA A 428 -11.53 16.03 16.86
CA ALA A 428 -11.45 16.80 15.62
C ALA A 428 -12.79 16.67 14.87
N ASP A 429 -13.65 17.65 15.01
CA ASP A 429 -15.01 17.64 14.47
C ASP A 429 -15.08 18.25 13.07
N ALA A 430 -16.00 17.75 12.26
CA ALA A 430 -16.41 18.35 10.98
C ALA A 430 -15.32 18.61 9.92
N MET A 431 -14.12 18.01 10.03
CA MET A 431 -12.97 18.20 9.12
C MET A 431 -13.29 17.99 7.63
N ASP A 432 -12.51 18.58 6.72
CA ASP A 432 -12.76 18.66 5.26
C ASP A 432 -13.20 17.32 4.60
N THR A 433 -12.67 16.19 5.07
CA THR A 433 -13.03 14.84 4.60
C THR A 433 -14.48 14.45 4.91
N ALA A 434 -15.04 14.94 6.02
CA ALA A 434 -16.43 14.71 6.43
C ALA A 434 -17.42 15.46 5.52
N GLN A 435 -17.12 16.70 5.15
CA GLN A 435 -17.96 17.56 4.32
C GLN A 435 -17.88 17.19 2.83
N ARG A 436 -16.68 16.96 2.29
CA ARG A 436 -16.48 16.70 0.84
C ARG A 436 -16.62 15.25 0.41
N GLY A 437 -16.51 14.28 1.35
CA GLY A 437 -16.43 12.85 1.01
C GLY A 437 -17.50 11.94 1.60
N MET A 438 -18.20 12.36 2.66
CA MET A 438 -18.98 11.44 3.50
C MET A 438 -20.44 11.85 3.76
N GLY A 439 -20.92 12.92 3.11
CA GLY A 439 -22.36 13.22 3.03
C GLY A 439 -22.93 14.11 4.14
N LEU A 440 -22.08 14.89 4.85
CA LEU A 440 -22.55 15.97 5.72
C LEU A 440 -22.62 17.28 4.92
N ASP A 441 -23.83 17.84 4.76
CA ASP A 441 -23.98 19.17 4.19
C ASP A 441 -23.54 20.27 5.18
N TRP A 442 -23.42 21.51 4.68
CA TRP A 442 -23.00 22.65 5.49
C TRP A 442 -23.90 22.88 6.71
N ALA A 443 -25.22 22.75 6.57
CA ALA A 443 -26.17 23.01 7.65
C ALA A 443 -26.01 22.00 8.80
N ALA A 444 -25.88 20.72 8.46
CA ALA A 444 -25.62 19.64 9.41
C ALA A 444 -24.24 19.78 10.06
N THR A 445 -23.23 20.17 9.28
CA THR A 445 -21.87 20.45 9.77
C THR A 445 -21.85 21.57 10.80
N GLN A 446 -22.52 22.69 10.49
CA GLN A 446 -22.63 23.81 11.42
C GLN A 446 -23.38 23.44 12.70
N GLN A 447 -24.45 22.65 12.61
CA GLN A 447 -25.19 22.17 13.77
C GLN A 447 -24.36 21.21 14.63
N LEU A 448 -23.58 20.33 14.01
CA LEU A 448 -22.70 19.40 14.70
C LEU A 448 -21.64 20.14 15.51
N ILE A 449 -20.91 21.07 14.88
CA ILE A 449 -19.88 21.88 15.56
C ILE A 449 -20.48 22.63 16.75
N LYS A 450 -21.64 23.28 16.56
CA LYS A 450 -22.31 24.03 17.63
C LYS A 450 -22.69 23.14 18.81
N ARG A 451 -23.31 21.98 18.56
CA ARG A 451 -23.74 21.06 19.62
C ARG A 451 -22.55 20.45 20.35
N THR A 452 -21.55 19.99 19.61
CA THR A 452 -20.30 19.46 20.19
C THR A 452 -19.62 20.51 21.08
N GLY A 453 -19.57 21.78 20.66
CA GLY A 453 -19.00 22.86 21.47
C GLY A 453 -19.77 23.11 22.78
N VAL A 454 -21.10 23.05 22.74
CA VAL A 454 -21.94 23.19 23.95
C VAL A 454 -21.70 22.02 24.91
N GLU A 455 -21.69 20.78 24.40
CA GLU A 455 -21.43 19.59 25.21
C GLU A 455 -20.00 19.57 25.77
N ALA A 456 -19.00 20.00 25.00
CA ALA A 456 -17.64 20.12 25.51
C ALA A 456 -17.54 21.14 26.65
N THR A 457 -18.34 22.22 26.59
CA THR A 457 -18.41 23.21 27.67
C THR A 457 -18.98 22.59 28.96
N SER A 458 -20.03 21.76 28.85
CA SER A 458 -20.60 21.07 30.00
C SER A 458 -19.62 20.06 30.61
N VAL A 459 -18.84 19.36 29.78
CA VAL A 459 -17.82 18.41 30.25
C VAL A 459 -16.66 19.09 30.95
N VAL A 460 -16.15 20.21 30.43
CA VAL A 460 -15.13 21.01 31.13
C VAL A 460 -15.65 21.50 32.48
N ALA A 461 -16.91 21.97 32.53
CA ALA A 461 -17.52 22.45 33.77
C ALA A 461 -17.79 21.33 34.80
N SER A 462 -17.96 20.08 34.35
CA SER A 462 -18.25 18.93 35.22
C SER A 462 -17.09 18.55 36.16
N GLY A 463 -15.87 19.03 35.89
CA GLY A 463 -14.70 18.71 36.71
C GLY A 463 -14.24 17.25 36.59
N ASN A 464 -14.59 16.55 35.50
CA ASN A 464 -14.15 15.19 35.25
C ASN A 464 -12.61 15.09 35.30
N THR A 465 -12.10 14.13 36.08
CA THR A 465 -10.66 13.91 36.27
C THR A 465 -9.90 13.68 34.97
N ALA A 466 -10.55 13.09 33.95
CA ALA A 466 -9.92 12.84 32.65
C ALA A 466 -9.73 14.12 31.81
N THR A 467 -10.50 15.17 32.09
CA THR A 467 -10.43 16.48 31.40
C THR A 467 -10.00 17.60 32.34
N ALA A 468 -9.46 17.27 33.51
CA ALA A 468 -8.99 18.24 34.49
C ALA A 468 -7.91 19.15 33.89
N GLY A 469 -8.10 20.47 34.01
CA GLY A 469 -7.20 21.49 33.46
C GLY A 469 -7.32 21.70 31.95
N LYS A 470 -8.19 20.98 31.24
CA LYS A 470 -8.44 21.17 29.80
C LYS A 470 -9.54 22.21 29.57
N THR A 471 -9.38 22.98 28.51
CA THR A 471 -10.39 23.93 28.01
C THR A 471 -11.21 23.31 26.89
N VAL A 472 -12.29 23.99 26.48
CA VAL A 472 -13.10 23.55 25.32
C VAL A 472 -12.25 23.42 24.05
N ARG A 473 -11.22 24.26 23.89
CA ARG A 473 -10.30 24.19 22.73
C ARG A 473 -9.41 22.95 22.74
N ASP A 474 -9.15 22.38 23.91
CA ASP A 474 -8.39 21.13 24.05
C ASP A 474 -9.27 19.90 23.82
N LEU A 475 -10.60 20.05 23.99
CA LEU A 475 -11.57 18.97 23.79
C LEU A 475 -12.17 18.94 22.39
N VAL A 476 -12.20 20.07 21.68
CA VAL A 476 -12.81 20.18 20.35
C VAL A 476 -11.99 21.11 19.45
N SER A 477 -11.57 20.57 18.31
CA SER A 477 -11.07 21.35 17.17
C SER A 477 -12.02 21.12 16.00
N CYS A 478 -12.34 22.16 15.22
CA CYS A 478 -13.24 22.03 14.08
C CYS A 478 -12.68 22.74 12.84
N GLY A 479 -12.91 22.17 11.67
CA GLY A 479 -12.58 22.81 10.40
C GLY A 479 -13.59 22.43 9.33
N ALA A 480 -14.34 23.39 8.81
CA ALA A 480 -15.30 23.15 7.74
C ALA A 480 -14.85 23.87 6.46
N GLY A 481 -15.03 23.23 5.31
CA GLY A 481 -14.80 23.81 4.00
C GLY A 481 -15.81 24.91 3.68
N THR A 482 -15.43 25.81 2.78
CA THR A 482 -16.21 26.98 2.36
C THR A 482 -16.91 26.81 1.02
N ASP A 483 -17.05 25.57 0.53
CA ASP A 483 -17.58 25.28 -0.81
C ASP A 483 -19.04 25.73 -1.04
N GLN A 484 -19.78 25.97 0.04
CA GLN A 484 -21.12 26.52 0.00
C GLN A 484 -21.15 28.03 -0.32
N LEU A 485 -20.01 28.72 -0.23
CA LEU A 485 -19.91 30.13 -0.53
C LEU A 485 -19.78 30.31 -2.04
N ASP A 486 -20.61 31.17 -2.60
CA ASP A 486 -20.37 31.69 -3.94
C ASP A 486 -19.13 32.59 -3.88
N LEU A 487 -18.10 32.25 -4.65
CA LEU A 487 -16.82 32.97 -4.65
C LEU A 487 -17.01 34.45 -4.98
N ASP A 488 -18.00 34.78 -5.81
CA ASP A 488 -18.32 36.15 -6.21
C ASP A 488 -19.03 36.94 -5.08
N SER A 489 -19.50 36.24 -4.05
CA SER A 489 -20.17 36.82 -2.88
C SER A 489 -19.26 36.95 -1.65
N VAL A 490 -18.03 36.40 -1.71
CA VAL A 490 -17.05 36.50 -0.62
C VAL A 490 -16.43 37.90 -0.66
N PRO A 491 -16.52 38.71 0.42
CA PRO A 491 -15.90 40.03 0.45
C PRO A 491 -14.40 39.92 0.20
N GLU A 492 -13.85 40.77 -0.67
CA GLU A 492 -12.40 40.91 -0.79
C GLU A 492 -11.83 41.22 0.60
N GLY A 493 -10.87 40.41 1.04
CA GLY A 493 -10.20 40.62 2.31
C GLY A 493 -9.53 42.00 2.34
N PRO A 494 -9.40 42.65 3.51
CA PRO A 494 -8.69 43.90 3.60
C PRO A 494 -7.27 43.72 3.02
N PRO A 495 -6.72 44.69 2.27
CA PRO A 495 -5.36 44.60 1.76
C PRO A 495 -4.44 44.37 2.96
N GLU A 496 -3.73 43.23 2.97
CA GLU A 496 -2.93 42.82 4.11
C GLU A 496 -1.92 43.92 4.47
N SER A 497 -2.13 44.51 5.64
CA SER A 497 -1.07 45.21 6.36
C SER A 497 -0.02 44.17 6.73
N ARG A 498 1.10 44.17 5.97
CA ARG A 498 2.42 43.60 6.26
C ARG A 498 2.52 42.75 7.55
N PRO A 499 2.96 41.47 7.48
CA PRO A 499 3.47 40.80 8.65
C PRO A 499 4.79 41.45 9.10
N CYS A 500 4.85 41.70 10.40
CA CYS A 500 5.91 42.33 11.15
C CYS A 500 7.28 41.62 10.97
N TRP A 501 8.14 42.13 10.10
CA TRP A 501 9.61 41.99 10.18
C TRP A 501 10.21 43.29 9.67
N THR A 502 10.41 44.26 10.57
CA THR A 502 11.25 45.42 10.31
C THR A 502 12.72 45.01 10.38
N PRO A 503 13.53 45.20 9.32
CA PRO A 503 14.97 45.14 9.42
C PRO A 503 15.45 46.37 10.21
N THR A 504 16.23 46.16 11.25
CA THR A 504 16.97 47.25 11.90
C THR A 504 17.93 47.88 10.90
N ALA A 505 17.71 49.18 10.70
CA ALA A 505 18.52 50.22 10.10
C ALA A 505 19.92 49.86 9.55
N SER A 506 20.08 50.23 8.28
CA SER A 506 21.30 50.69 7.62
C SER A 506 22.36 51.31 8.54
N ARG A 507 23.59 50.78 8.48
CA ARG A 507 24.80 51.59 8.62
C ARG A 507 25.34 51.88 7.22
N SER A 508 25.32 53.15 6.85
CA SER A 508 25.97 53.72 5.67
C SER A 508 27.51 53.69 5.82
N PRO A 509 28.25 53.69 4.70
CA PRO A 509 29.70 53.46 4.68
C PRO A 509 30.49 54.73 5.02
N SER A 510 31.57 54.55 5.78
CA SER A 510 32.75 55.43 5.86
C SER A 510 33.99 54.56 5.81
#